data_AF-A0A7Y8CDI4-F1
#
_entry.id   AF-A0A7Y8CDI4-F1
#
_cell.length_a   1.000
_cell.length_b   1.000
_cell.length_c   1.000
_cell.angle_alpha   90.00
_cell.angle_beta   90.00
_cell.angle_gamma   90.00
#
_symmetry.space_group_name_H-M   'P 1'
#
loop_
_entity.id
_entity.type
_entity.pdbx_description
1 polymer ?
#
loop_
_entity_poly.entity_id
_entity_poly.type
_entity_poly.pdbx_seq_one_letter_code
_entity_poly.pdbx_strand_id
1 'polypeptide(L)'
;MTIYINTDNGLFQSFPIPSGDSWREATEQELQDLSAALRKNENLIRESEWQAQEMLVIEDQRMAIEEEDPEALPGTDKEWLQYRTKVRKWIEGAEGYPEMTRRPVRPS
;
A
#
# COMPACT_ATOMS: atom_id res chain seq x y z
N MET A 1 23.15 35.33 8.07
CA MET A 1 22.19 35.78 7.03
C MET A 1 20.92 34.96 7.24
N THR A 2 19.73 35.53 7.07
CA THR A 2 18.46 34.87 7.41
C THR A 2 17.61 34.79 6.16
N ILE A 3 17.08 33.61 5.82
CA ILE A 3 16.11 33.49 4.73
C ILE A 3 14.70 33.55 5.30
N TYR A 4 13.81 34.20 4.56
CA TYR A 4 12.39 34.26 4.85
C TYR A 4 11.68 33.43 3.78
N ILE A 5 10.97 32.40 4.22
CA ILE A 5 10.16 31.55 3.34
C ILE A 5 8.69 31.81 3.65
N ASN A 6 7.90 31.98 2.59
CA ASN A 6 6.46 32.17 2.68
C ASN A 6 5.81 30.80 2.76
N THR A 7 5.08 30.52 3.84
CA THR A 7 4.26 29.32 3.94
C THR A 7 2.85 29.60 3.40
N ASP A 8 2.15 28.58 2.89
CA ASP A 8 0.87 28.72 2.16
C ASP A 8 -0.27 29.45 2.93
N ASN A 9 -0.06 29.73 4.21
CA ASN A 9 -0.92 30.55 5.08
C ASN A 9 -0.52 32.03 5.15
N GLY A 10 0.39 32.52 4.30
CA GLY A 10 0.79 33.93 4.18
C GLY A 10 1.68 34.45 5.31
N LEU A 11 2.22 33.57 6.15
CA LEU A 11 3.14 33.93 7.22
C LEU A 11 4.59 33.70 6.77
N PHE A 12 5.43 34.71 6.96
CA PHE A 12 6.87 34.60 6.73
C PHE A 12 7.54 34.08 8.00
N GLN A 13 7.99 32.83 7.97
CA GLN A 13 8.84 32.30 9.03
C GLN A 13 10.30 32.56 8.70
N SER A 14 11.02 33.17 9.65
CA SER A 14 12.46 33.36 9.55
C SER A 14 13.19 32.14 10.08
N PHE A 15 14.06 31.57 9.24
CA PHE A 15 14.94 30.49 9.66
C PHE A 15 16.38 31.01 9.69
N PRO A 16 17.09 30.88 10.82
CA PRO A 16 18.49 31.25 10.88
C PRO A 16 19.27 30.35 9.92
N ILE A 17 20.03 30.94 8.98
CA ILE A 17 20.95 30.15 8.15
C ILE A 17 22.11 29.75 9.05
N PRO A 18 22.34 28.46 9.30
CA PRO A 18 23.50 28.03 10.06
C PRO A 18 24.77 28.43 9.30
N SER A 19 25.64 29.19 9.95
CA SER A 19 26.91 29.63 9.36
C SER A 19 27.96 28.51 9.44
N GLY A 20 28.49 28.09 8.29
CA GLY A 20 29.55 27.08 8.15
C GLY A 20 29.02 25.64 8.20
N ASP A 21 29.18 24.89 7.11
CA ASP A 21 29.12 23.41 7.04
C ASP A 21 27.99 22.72 7.84
N SER A 22 26.77 23.25 7.79
CA SER A 22 25.58 22.58 8.32
C SER A 22 24.58 22.26 7.20
N TRP A 23 25.09 21.99 6.00
CA TRP A 23 24.44 21.02 5.12
C TRP A 23 24.96 19.67 5.60
N ARG A 24 24.34 19.08 6.63
CA ARG A 24 24.76 17.74 7.09
C ARG A 24 24.50 16.80 5.91
N GLU A 25 25.57 16.25 5.35
CA GLU A 25 25.47 15.13 4.42
C GLU A 25 24.74 14.01 5.16
N ALA A 26 23.62 13.55 4.60
CA ALA A 26 22.92 12.40 5.16
C ALA A 26 23.93 11.24 5.21
N THR A 27 24.04 10.62 6.38
CA THR A 27 24.91 9.47 6.55
C THR A 27 24.45 8.34 5.63
N GLU A 28 25.37 7.45 5.24
CA GLU A 28 25.02 6.27 4.43
C GLU A 28 23.91 5.43 5.09
N GLN A 29 23.91 5.36 6.43
CA GLN A 29 22.87 4.68 7.20
C GLN A 29 21.49 5.34 7.04
N GLU A 30 21.42 6.67 7.13
CA GLU A 30 20.14 7.40 6.96
C GLU A 30 19.59 7.24 5.53
N LEU A 31 20.47 7.22 4.52
CA LEU A 31 20.07 6.96 3.14
C LEU A 31 19.54 5.53 2.96
N GLN A 32 20.17 4.55 3.59
CA GLN A 32 19.71 3.16 3.58
C GLN A 32 18.34 3.02 4.25
N ASP A 33 18.15 3.61 5.44
CA ASP A 33 16.88 3.56 6.17
C ASP A 33 15.75 4.23 5.40
N LEU A 34 16.02 5.39 4.79
CA LEU A 34 15.05 6.07 3.93
C LEU A 34 14.68 5.19 2.72
N SER A 35 15.67 4.57 2.07
CA SER A 35 15.41 3.69 0.93
C SER A 35 14.55 2.47 1.33
N ALA A 36 14.79 1.91 2.51
CA ALA A 36 14.00 0.81 3.05
C ALA A 36 12.56 1.24 3.36
N ALA A 37 12.39 2.44 3.94
CA ALA A 37 11.07 3.01 4.21
C ALA A 37 10.27 3.29 2.93
N LEU A 38 10.93 3.81 1.88
CA LEU A 38 10.30 4.04 0.58
C LEU A 38 9.84 2.73 -0.06
N ARG A 39 10.72 1.72 -0.13
CA ARG A 39 10.36 0.38 -0.63
C ARG A 39 9.20 -0.24 0.15
N LYS A 40 9.20 -0.07 1.47
CA LYS A 40 8.10 -0.52 2.32
C LYS A 40 6.79 0.18 1.93
N ASN A 41 6.81 1.50 1.76
CA ASN A 41 5.64 2.28 1.38
C ASN A 41 5.09 1.87 0.00
N GLU A 42 5.97 1.71 -0.99
CA GLU A 42 5.60 1.23 -2.33
C GLU A 42 4.90 -0.14 -2.28
N ASN A 43 5.42 -1.07 -1.49
CA ASN A 43 4.78 -2.37 -1.29
C ASN A 43 3.39 -2.23 -0.63
N LEU A 44 3.25 -1.39 0.40
CA LEU A 44 1.96 -1.15 1.06
C LEU A 44 0.91 -0.62 0.08
N ILE A 45 1.28 0.37 -0.73
CA ILE A 45 0.39 0.95 -1.76
C ILE A 45 -0.02 -0.13 -2.75
N ARG A 46 0.95 -0.86 -3.32
CA ARG A 46 0.70 -1.92 -4.31
C ARG A 46 -0.23 -3.02 -3.78
N GLU A 47 0.01 -3.50 -2.56
CA GLU A 47 -0.85 -4.54 -1.98
C GLU A 47 -2.23 -4.01 -1.59
N SER A 48 -2.34 -2.73 -1.19
CA SER A 48 -3.64 -2.09 -0.93
C SER A 48 -4.46 -1.95 -2.21
N GLU A 49 -3.84 -1.56 -3.32
CA GLU A 49 -4.50 -1.48 -4.63
C GLU A 49 -4.96 -2.86 -5.10
N TRP A 50 -4.10 -3.87 -4.98
CA TRP A 50 -4.45 -5.25 -5.30
C TRP A 50 -5.61 -5.75 -4.43
N GLN A 51 -5.57 -5.52 -3.12
CA GLN A 51 -6.63 -5.92 -2.21
C GLN A 51 -7.97 -5.26 -2.59
N ALA A 52 -7.95 -3.96 -2.92
CA ALA A 52 -9.15 -3.24 -3.35
C ALA A 52 -9.74 -3.84 -4.64
N GLN A 53 -8.91 -4.16 -5.63
CA GLN A 53 -9.33 -4.79 -6.88
C GLN A 53 -9.92 -6.18 -6.65
N GLU A 54 -9.26 -7.03 -5.85
CA GLU A 54 -9.77 -8.36 -5.53
C GLU A 54 -11.09 -8.31 -4.78
N MET A 55 -11.28 -7.34 -3.88
CA MET A 55 -12.54 -7.17 -3.15
C MET A 55 -13.71 -6.82 -4.08
N LEU A 56 -13.48 -6.06 -5.15
CA LEU A 56 -14.49 -5.80 -6.18
C LEU A 56 -14.82 -7.08 -6.95
N VAL A 57 -13.80 -7.79 -7.43
CA VAL A 57 -13.98 -9.07 -8.15
C VAL A 57 -14.77 -10.06 -7.31
N ILE A 58 -14.45 -10.20 -6.02
CA ILE A 58 -15.18 -11.09 -5.12
C ILE A 58 -16.67 -10.75 -5.08
N GLU A 59 -17.03 -9.48 -4.95
CA GLU A 59 -18.43 -9.09 -4.82
C GLU A 59 -19.20 -9.31 -6.13
N ASP A 60 -18.59 -8.94 -7.26
CA ASP A 60 -19.13 -9.19 -8.59
C ASP A 60 -19.35 -10.69 -8.82
N GLN A 61 -18.40 -11.53 -8.43
CA GLN A 61 -18.53 -12.99 -8.57
C GLN A 61 -19.61 -13.59 -7.69
N ARG A 62 -19.77 -13.08 -6.46
CA ARG A 62 -20.85 -13.55 -5.59
C ARG A 62 -22.22 -13.18 -6.15
N MET A 63 -22.36 -11.98 -6.72
CA MET A 63 -23.58 -11.57 -7.41
C MET A 63 -23.86 -12.44 -8.65
N ALA A 64 -22.84 -12.69 -9.49
CA ALA A 64 -22.97 -13.54 -10.67
C ALA A 64 -23.42 -14.97 -10.32
N ILE A 65 -22.87 -15.54 -9.23
CA ILE A 65 -23.29 -16.86 -8.72
C ILE A 65 -24.75 -16.83 -8.22
N GLU A 66 -25.15 -15.78 -7.51
CA GLU A 66 -26.53 -15.61 -7.04
C GLU A 66 -27.55 -15.47 -8.19
N GLU A 67 -27.13 -14.86 -9.30
CA GLU A 67 -27.94 -14.70 -10.52
C GLU A 67 -27.88 -15.92 -11.47
N GLU A 68 -27.15 -16.97 -11.10
CA GLU A 68 -26.87 -18.14 -11.95
C GLU A 68 -26.27 -17.75 -13.32
N ASP A 69 -25.43 -16.72 -13.35
CA ASP A 69 -24.78 -16.22 -14.57
C ASP A 69 -23.83 -17.31 -15.13
N PRO A 70 -24.02 -17.76 -16.39
CA PRO A 70 -23.12 -18.73 -17.03
C PRO A 70 -21.68 -18.22 -17.19
N GLU A 71 -21.44 -16.91 -17.13
CA GLU A 71 -20.11 -16.31 -17.20
C GLU A 71 -19.44 -16.16 -15.81
N ALA A 72 -20.10 -16.61 -14.73
CA ALA A 72 -19.49 -16.63 -13.40
C ALA A 72 -18.19 -17.44 -13.40
N LEU A 73 -17.17 -16.90 -12.74
CA LEU A 73 -15.89 -17.60 -12.56
C LEU A 73 -16.11 -18.86 -11.70
N PRO A 74 -15.28 -19.90 -11.91
CA PRO A 74 -15.36 -21.12 -11.12
C PRO A 74 -15.27 -20.88 -9.61
N GLY A 75 -15.99 -21.72 -8.87
CA GLY A 75 -16.05 -21.70 -7.41
C GLY A 75 -17.46 -21.47 -6.88
N THR A 76 -17.65 -21.80 -5.60
CA THR A 76 -18.90 -21.61 -4.86
C THR A 76 -18.90 -20.30 -4.08
N ASP A 77 -20.08 -19.75 -3.77
CA ASP A 77 -20.21 -18.57 -2.90
C ASP A 77 -19.41 -18.72 -1.58
N LYS A 78 -19.42 -19.93 -1.00
CA LYS A 78 -18.66 -20.24 0.21
C LYS A 78 -17.14 -20.15 0.00
N GLU A 79 -16.62 -20.61 -1.13
CA GLU A 79 -15.19 -20.51 -1.46
C GLU A 79 -14.77 -19.05 -1.71
N TRP A 80 -15.62 -18.27 -2.37
CA TRP A 80 -15.42 -16.83 -2.54
C TRP A 80 -15.43 -16.08 -1.21
N LEU A 81 -16.30 -16.45 -0.25
CA LEU A 81 -16.28 -15.89 1.12
C LEU A 81 -15.00 -16.24 1.89
N GLN A 82 -14.50 -17.47 1.75
CA GLN A 82 -13.23 -17.88 2.35
C GLN A 82 -12.07 -17.11 1.72
N TYR A 83 -12.07 -16.96 0.40
CA TYR A 83 -11.08 -16.18 -0.33
C TYR A 83 -11.08 -14.71 0.12
N ARG A 84 -12.26 -14.08 0.23
CA ARG A 84 -12.44 -12.73 0.79
C ARG A 84 -11.79 -12.56 2.16
N THR A 85 -11.95 -13.56 3.03
CA THR A 85 -11.35 -13.53 4.37
C THR A 85 -9.82 -13.58 4.30
N LYS A 86 -9.26 -14.38 3.39
CA LYS A 86 -7.80 -14.43 3.16
C LYS A 86 -7.28 -13.12 2.59
N VAL A 87 -7.95 -12.55 1.58
CA VAL A 87 -7.61 -11.26 0.97
C VAL A 87 -7.64 -10.14 2.01
N ARG A 88 -8.67 -10.06 2.86
CA ARG A 88 -8.74 -9.06 3.96
C ARG A 88 -7.64 -9.20 5.00
N LYS A 89 -7.15 -10.42 5.22
CA LYS A 89 -6.05 -10.71 6.15
C LYS A 89 -4.67 -10.56 5.52
N TRP A 90 -4.59 -10.24 4.23
CA TRP A 90 -3.34 -9.96 3.53
C TRP A 90 -2.86 -8.53 3.82
N ILE A 91 -2.20 -8.36 4.96
CA ILE A 91 -1.71 -7.08 5.49
C ILE A 91 -0.28 -7.22 6.02
N GLU A 92 0.35 -6.11 6.41
CA GLU A 92 1.67 -6.15 7.06
C GLU A 92 1.64 -7.06 8.31
N GLY A 93 2.60 -7.98 8.38
CA GLY A 93 2.70 -8.98 9.44
C GLY A 93 2.00 -10.31 9.12
N ALA A 94 1.24 -10.40 8.02
CA ALA A 94 0.75 -11.68 7.53
C ALA A 94 1.89 -12.54 6.97
N GLU A 95 1.77 -13.86 7.10
CA GLU A 95 2.80 -14.79 6.63
C GLU A 95 3.02 -14.66 5.12
N GLY A 96 4.26 -14.35 4.73
CA GLY A 96 4.64 -14.18 3.33
C GLY A 96 4.29 -12.81 2.73
N TYR A 97 3.71 -11.88 3.48
CA TYR A 97 3.50 -10.52 2.99
C TYR A 97 4.83 -9.77 2.83
N PRO A 98 5.06 -8.97 1.77
CA PRO A 98 4.19 -8.66 0.62
C PRO A 98 4.53 -9.48 -0.65
N GLU A 99 5.02 -10.72 -0.50
CA GLU A 99 5.47 -11.53 -1.64
C GLU A 99 4.29 -11.90 -2.55
N MET A 100 4.37 -11.49 -3.83
CA MET A 100 3.29 -11.70 -4.78
C MET A 100 2.93 -13.19 -4.96
N THR A 101 3.93 -14.08 -4.90
CA THR A 101 3.76 -15.53 -5.03
C THR A 101 3.11 -16.18 -3.80
N ARG A 102 2.98 -15.44 -2.70
CA ARG A 102 2.35 -15.88 -1.45
C ARG A 102 0.94 -15.31 -1.29
N ARG A 103 0.49 -14.47 -2.23
CA ARG A 103 -0.87 -13.93 -2.22
C ARG A 103 -1.91 -15.04 -2.18
N PRO A 104 -3.04 -14.82 -1.50
CA PRO A 104 -4.22 -15.66 -1.63
C PRO A 104 -4.57 -15.91 -3.10
N VAL A 105 -4.92 -17.15 -3.44
CA VAL A 105 -5.33 -17.56 -4.80
C VAL A 105 -6.85 -17.64 -4.86
N ARG A 106 -7.41 -17.16 -5.97
CA ARG A 106 -8.85 -17.25 -6.27
C ARG A 106 -9.31 -18.72 -6.33
N PRO A 107 -10.60 -18.99 -6.06
CA PRO A 107 -11.19 -20.31 -6.34
C PRO A 107 -11.05 -20.71 -7.82
N SER A 108 -11.08 -22.02 -8.09
CA SER A 108 -10.88 -22.64 -9.41
C SER A 108 -11.87 -23.76 -9.65
#